data_AF-L1P044-F1
#
_entry.id   AF-L1P044-F1
#
_cell.length_a   1.000
_cell.length_b   1.000
_cell.length_c   1.000
_cell.angle_alpha   90.00
_cell.angle_beta   90.00
_cell.angle_gamma   90.00
#
_symmetry.space_group_name_H-M   'P 1'
#
loop_
_entity.id
_entity.type
_entity.pdbx_description
1 polymer ?
#
loop_
_entity_poly.entity_id
_entity_poly.type
_entity_poly.pdbx_seq_one_letter_code
_entity_poly.pdbx_strand_id
1 'polypeptide(L)'
;MKKYFLLAFAMVATLATAQTETYKEGNLTVAYPSSFKAKKTANSAATFSAPDESIIFYAYKPKKAALPTDIDLKRDSYVITPSFEGDKVAGYTYYDGKYQHFYELVTNEQKNIYYVLGFRFNNEESIGKYREEYSAFRKSLEDQRK
;
A
#
# COMPACT_ATOMS: atom_id res chain seq x y z
N MET A 1 -56.85 -8.65 -19.37
CA MET A 1 -55.73 -7.69 -19.29
C MET A 1 -55.19 -7.69 -17.88
N LYS A 2 -53.92 -8.06 -17.68
CA LYS A 2 -53.14 -7.71 -16.48
C LYS A 2 -51.67 -7.81 -16.88
N LYS A 3 -51.08 -6.65 -17.19
CA LYS A 3 -49.66 -6.52 -17.54
C LYS A 3 -48.89 -6.44 -16.22
N TYR A 4 -48.12 -7.48 -15.91
CA TYR A 4 -47.19 -7.44 -14.78
C TYR A 4 -45.94 -6.67 -15.24
N PHE A 5 -45.76 -5.45 -14.74
CA PHE A 5 -44.50 -4.73 -14.86
C PHE A 5 -43.50 -5.33 -13.87
N LEU A 6 -42.55 -6.11 -14.36
CA LEU A 6 -41.35 -6.47 -13.62
C LEU A 6 -40.43 -5.24 -13.59
N LEU A 7 -40.37 -4.55 -12.45
CA LEU A 7 -39.31 -3.57 -12.18
C LEU A 7 -38.01 -4.35 -11.98
N ALA A 8 -37.14 -4.36 -12.98
CA ALA A 8 -35.74 -4.72 -12.81
C ALA A 8 -35.03 -3.55 -12.11
N PHE A 9 -34.78 -3.68 -10.80
CA PHE A 9 -33.86 -2.79 -10.10
C PHE A 9 -32.44 -3.16 -10.55
N ALA A 10 -31.94 -2.49 -11.59
CA ALA A 10 -30.51 -2.51 -11.90
C ALA A 10 -29.79 -1.77 -10.75
N MET A 11 -29.25 -2.53 -9.80
CA MET A 11 -28.38 -2.00 -8.77
C MET A 11 -27.06 -1.59 -9.45
N VAL A 12 -27.00 -0.36 -9.94
CA VAL A 12 -25.76 0.23 -10.42
C VAL A 12 -24.91 0.46 -9.18
N ALA A 13 -24.00 -0.47 -8.89
CA ALA A 13 -22.93 -0.23 -7.94
C ALA A 13 -22.05 0.87 -8.53
N THR A 14 -22.33 2.12 -8.16
CA THR A 14 -21.41 3.22 -8.39
C THR A 14 -20.14 2.91 -7.61
N LEU A 15 -19.09 2.51 -8.32
CA LEU A 15 -17.73 2.51 -7.80
C LEU A 15 -17.39 3.98 -7.51
N ALA A 16 -17.74 4.45 -6.31
CA ALA A 16 -17.27 5.72 -5.83
C ALA A 16 -15.74 5.60 -5.76
N THR A 17 -15.03 6.28 -6.64
CA THR A 17 -13.57 6.36 -6.53
C THR A 17 -13.27 7.00 -5.20
N ALA A 18 -12.68 6.24 -4.28
CA ALA A 18 -12.36 6.74 -2.95
C ALA A 18 -11.53 8.02 -3.08
N GLN A 19 -12.02 9.11 -2.47
CA GLN A 19 -11.31 10.38 -2.49
C GLN A 19 -9.93 10.20 -1.86
N THR A 20 -8.88 10.70 -2.52
CA THR A 20 -7.50 10.59 -2.05
C THR A 20 -6.95 11.92 -1.57
N GLU A 21 -6.00 11.85 -0.65
CA GLU A 21 -5.17 12.96 -0.20
C GLU A 21 -3.70 12.70 -0.55
N THR A 22 -2.88 13.75 -0.58
CA THR A 22 -1.44 13.63 -0.81
C THR A 22 -0.68 13.86 0.49
N TYR A 23 0.10 12.88 0.90
CA TYR A 23 1.03 12.98 2.01
C TYR A 23 2.42 13.39 1.52
N LYS A 24 3.10 14.26 2.27
CA LYS A 24 4.48 14.69 1.99
C LYS A 24 5.30 14.73 3.29
N GLU A 25 6.43 14.03 3.30
CA GLU A 25 7.39 14.01 4.41
C GLU A 25 8.79 13.66 3.89
N GLY A 26 9.76 14.54 4.07
CA GLY A 26 11.11 14.32 3.51
C GLY A 26 11.07 14.08 1.99
N ASN A 27 11.48 12.89 1.54
CA ASN A 27 11.45 12.50 0.12
C ASN A 27 10.25 11.63 -0.23
N LEU A 28 9.39 11.32 0.76
CA LEU A 28 8.15 10.61 0.54
C LEU A 28 7.08 11.62 0.10
N THR A 29 6.58 11.42 -1.10
CA THR A 29 5.26 11.91 -1.52
C THR A 29 4.43 10.66 -1.84
N VAL A 30 3.17 10.59 -1.46
CA VAL A 30 2.30 9.44 -1.79
C VAL A 30 0.83 9.85 -1.70
N ALA A 31 0.00 9.35 -2.59
CA ALA A 31 -1.45 9.52 -2.48
C ALA A 31 -2.03 8.39 -1.63
N TYR A 32 -2.96 8.70 -0.73
CA TYR A 32 -3.60 7.73 0.16
C TYR A 32 -5.11 8.02 0.28
N PRO A 33 -5.94 7.06 0.71
CA PRO A 33 -7.37 7.29 0.89
C PRO A 33 -7.62 8.36 1.96
N SER A 34 -8.43 9.36 1.66
CA SER A 34 -8.75 10.47 2.58
C SER A 34 -9.41 10.03 3.89
N SER A 35 -10.06 8.86 3.90
CA SER A 35 -10.62 8.26 5.10
C SER A 35 -9.56 7.67 6.03
N PHE A 36 -8.34 7.45 5.56
CA PHE A 36 -7.27 6.84 6.34
C PHE A 36 -6.55 7.89 7.17
N LYS A 37 -6.10 7.49 8.36
CA LYS A 37 -5.27 8.33 9.22
C LYS A 37 -3.79 8.18 8.86
N ALA A 38 -3.17 9.25 8.36
CA ALA A 38 -1.73 9.30 8.14
C ALA A 38 -0.95 9.54 9.45
N LYS A 39 0.20 8.87 9.60
CA LYS A 39 1.14 9.07 10.72
C LYS A 39 2.58 8.91 10.24
N LYS A 40 3.42 9.91 10.50
CA LYS A 40 4.87 9.80 10.35
C LYS A 40 5.43 8.76 11.32
N THR A 41 6.26 7.85 10.83
CA THR A 41 6.91 6.80 11.63
C THR A 41 8.42 6.93 11.67
N ALA A 42 9.02 7.42 10.58
CA ALA A 42 10.44 7.78 10.50
C ALA A 42 10.65 8.89 9.46
N ASN A 43 11.90 9.29 9.24
CA ASN A 43 12.22 10.24 8.17
C ASN A 43 11.88 9.63 6.80
N SER A 44 11.08 10.33 6.00
CA SER A 44 10.57 9.84 4.71
C SER A 44 9.81 8.50 4.79
N ALA A 45 9.21 8.19 5.94
CA ALA A 45 8.36 7.02 6.17
C ALA A 45 7.04 7.40 6.84
N ALA A 46 5.96 6.74 6.46
CA ALA A 46 4.66 6.93 7.08
C ALA A 46 3.77 5.68 6.99
N THR A 47 2.81 5.61 7.92
CA THR A 47 1.71 4.65 7.91
C THR A 47 0.38 5.34 7.66
N PHE A 48 -0.54 4.62 7.02
CA PHE A 48 -1.90 5.09 6.73
C PHE A 48 -2.89 4.03 7.22
N SER A 49 -3.58 4.32 8.33
CA SER A 49 -4.47 3.37 8.99
C SER A 49 -5.90 3.55 8.50
N ALA A 50 -6.55 2.45 8.10
CA ALA A 50 -7.99 2.45 7.85
C ALA A 50 -8.78 2.86 9.11
N PRO A 51 -9.99 3.44 8.96
CA PRO A 51 -10.83 3.82 10.11
C PRO A 51 -11.13 2.70 11.10
N ASP A 52 -11.17 1.46 10.62
CA ASP A 52 -11.41 0.25 11.42
C ASP A 52 -10.12 -0.42 11.94
N GLU A 53 -8.95 0.17 11.65
CA GLU A 53 -7.62 -0.32 12.00
C GLU A 53 -7.29 -1.74 11.51
N SER A 54 -8.12 -2.30 10.63
CA SER A 54 -7.98 -3.68 10.14
C SER A 54 -6.82 -3.84 9.16
N ILE A 55 -6.49 -2.76 8.44
CA ILE A 55 -5.32 -2.66 7.57
C ILE A 55 -4.61 -1.33 7.77
N ILE A 56 -3.29 -1.36 7.66
CA ILE A 56 -2.43 -0.19 7.76
C ILE A 56 -1.42 -0.25 6.61
N PHE A 57 -1.51 0.70 5.69
CA PHE A 57 -0.52 0.83 4.61
C PHE A 57 0.75 1.47 5.13
N TYR A 58 1.85 1.20 4.44
CA TYR A 58 3.17 1.70 4.76
C TYR A 58 3.87 2.15 3.48
N ALA A 59 4.56 3.29 3.56
CA ALA A 59 5.47 3.74 2.51
C ALA A 59 6.71 4.38 3.11
N TYR A 60 7.84 4.13 2.46
CA TYR A 60 9.13 4.73 2.74
C TYR A 60 9.87 5.02 1.45
N LYS A 61 10.43 6.23 1.33
CA LYS A 61 11.23 6.65 0.17
C LYS A 61 12.49 7.40 0.63
N PRO A 62 13.66 6.74 0.67
CA PRO A 62 14.88 7.38 1.15
C PRO A 62 15.43 8.42 0.17
N LYS A 63 16.22 9.39 0.70
CA LYS A 63 17.08 10.26 -0.14
C LYS A 63 18.34 9.54 -0.65
N LYS A 64 18.87 8.64 0.17
CA LYS A 64 20.11 7.87 -0.04
C LYS A 64 19.85 6.43 0.37
N ALA A 65 20.48 5.47 -0.29
CA ALA A 65 20.28 4.05 -0.02
C ALA A 65 20.44 3.71 1.47
N ALA A 66 19.32 3.57 2.17
CA ALA A 66 19.22 3.28 3.58
C ALA A 66 17.91 2.52 3.81
N LEU A 67 17.97 1.42 4.56
CA LEU A 67 16.77 0.70 4.96
C LEU A 67 15.96 1.54 5.96
N PRO A 68 14.63 1.41 5.98
CA PRO A 68 13.81 2.00 7.03
C PRO A 68 14.18 1.41 8.39
N THR A 69 14.11 2.22 9.44
CA THR A 69 14.47 1.82 10.82
C THR A 69 13.25 1.47 11.68
N ASP A 70 12.05 1.71 11.16
CA ASP A 70 10.76 1.62 11.83
C ASP A 70 9.95 0.37 11.45
N ILE A 71 10.50 -0.48 10.57
CA ILE A 71 9.96 -1.80 10.25
C ILE A 71 11.06 -2.86 10.27
N ASP A 72 10.68 -4.11 10.48
CA ASP A 72 11.58 -5.25 10.41
C ASP A 72 11.67 -5.80 8.98
N LEU A 73 12.87 -5.75 8.38
CA LEU A 73 13.18 -6.35 7.07
C LEU A 73 14.24 -7.46 7.19
N LYS A 74 14.30 -8.14 8.35
CA LYS A 74 15.33 -9.15 8.66
C LYS A 74 14.79 -10.59 8.69
N ARG A 75 13.48 -10.78 8.55
CA ARG A 75 12.80 -12.07 8.53
C ARG A 75 12.38 -12.45 7.12
N ASP A 76 12.46 -13.74 6.80
CA ASP A 76 11.98 -14.43 5.59
C ASP A 76 11.80 -13.52 4.36
N SER A 77 12.86 -13.44 3.55
CA SER A 77 12.80 -12.74 2.26
C SER A 77 12.61 -13.72 1.11
N TYR A 78 11.77 -13.37 0.16
CA TYR A 78 11.69 -14.07 -1.13
C TYR A 78 11.81 -13.09 -2.28
N VAL A 79 12.28 -13.58 -3.43
CA VAL A 79 12.41 -12.79 -4.64
C VAL A 79 11.04 -12.71 -5.32
N ILE A 80 10.61 -11.49 -5.63
CA ILE A 80 9.41 -11.24 -6.44
C ILE A 80 9.89 -10.83 -7.84
N THR A 81 9.14 -11.22 -8.88
CA THR A 81 9.38 -10.77 -10.25
C THR A 81 9.46 -9.24 -10.29
N PRO A 82 10.49 -8.65 -10.94
CA PRO A 82 10.62 -7.20 -11.03
C PRO A 82 9.38 -6.55 -11.61
N SER A 83 8.95 -5.43 -11.04
CA SER A 83 7.88 -4.62 -11.63
C SER A 83 8.36 -3.83 -12.86
N PHE A 84 9.67 -3.63 -13.00
CA PHE A 84 10.31 -2.90 -14.10
C PHE A 84 11.69 -3.46 -14.46
N GLU A 85 12.14 -3.21 -15.69
CA GLU A 85 13.41 -3.72 -16.20
C GLU A 85 14.61 -3.16 -15.40
N GLY A 86 15.47 -4.04 -14.89
CA GLY A 86 16.61 -3.69 -14.02
C GLY A 86 16.28 -3.56 -12.53
N ASP A 87 15.02 -3.64 -12.13
CA ASP A 87 14.65 -3.63 -10.71
C ASP A 87 14.84 -4.99 -10.05
N LYS A 88 15.07 -4.97 -8.74
CA LYS A 88 15.00 -6.13 -7.87
C LYS A 88 13.99 -5.84 -6.77
N VAL A 89 13.01 -6.74 -6.63
CA VAL A 89 11.98 -6.69 -5.60
C VAL A 89 12.19 -7.83 -4.63
N ALA A 90 12.40 -7.50 -3.36
CA ALA A 90 12.42 -8.45 -2.26
C ALA A 90 11.14 -8.31 -1.43
N GLY A 91 10.39 -9.41 -1.30
CA GLY A 91 9.22 -9.49 -0.43
C GLY A 91 9.61 -9.93 0.97
N TYR A 92 8.98 -9.34 1.98
CA TYR A 92 9.17 -9.65 3.40
C TYR A 92 7.81 -9.86 4.06
N THR A 93 7.65 -10.99 4.73
CA THR A 93 6.44 -11.31 5.49
C THR A 93 6.79 -11.79 6.88
N TYR A 94 6.01 -11.35 7.88
CA TYR A 94 6.13 -11.82 9.24
C TYR A 94 4.87 -11.49 10.04
N TYR A 95 4.68 -12.20 11.15
CA TYR A 95 3.68 -11.88 12.17
C TYR A 95 4.37 -11.20 13.36
N ASP A 96 3.80 -10.11 13.87
CA ASP A 96 4.33 -9.38 15.04
C ASP A 96 3.60 -9.67 16.36
N GLY A 97 2.62 -10.58 16.34
CA GLY A 97 1.74 -10.87 17.48
C GLY A 97 0.37 -10.20 17.39
N LYS A 98 0.20 -9.20 16.51
CA LYS A 98 -1.07 -8.49 16.28
C LYS A 98 -1.44 -8.40 14.80
N TYR A 99 -0.46 -8.21 13.93
CA TYR A 99 -0.66 -8.05 12.50
C TYR A 99 0.20 -9.04 11.71
N GLN A 100 -0.34 -9.50 10.59
CA GLN A 100 0.44 -10.06 9.50
C GLN A 100 0.99 -8.91 8.65
N HIS A 101 2.28 -8.95 8.35
CA HIS A 101 2.98 -7.93 7.57
C HIS A 101 3.32 -8.45 6.18
N PHE A 102 3.25 -7.54 5.21
CA PHE A 102 3.73 -7.73 3.86
C PHE A 102 4.42 -6.45 3.39
N TYR A 103 5.72 -6.53 3.11
CA TYR A 103 6.51 -5.42 2.59
C TYR A 103 7.27 -5.82 1.34
N GLU A 104 7.44 -4.87 0.44
CA GLU A 104 8.25 -4.98 -0.75
C GLU A 104 9.34 -3.93 -0.71
N LEU A 105 10.59 -4.38 -0.77
CA LEU A 105 11.76 -3.55 -0.96
C LEU A 105 12.08 -3.51 -2.45
N VAL A 106 11.97 -2.33 -3.06
CA VAL A 106 12.27 -2.14 -4.48
C VAL A 106 13.61 -1.44 -4.63
N THR A 107 14.52 -2.09 -5.34
CA THR A 107 15.90 -1.63 -5.56
C THR A 107 16.26 -1.64 -7.04
N ASN A 108 17.25 -0.84 -7.42
CA ASN A 108 17.86 -0.93 -8.74
C ASN A 108 18.95 -2.02 -8.80
N GLU A 109 19.55 -2.24 -9.97
CA GLU A 109 20.63 -3.22 -10.15
C GLU A 109 21.83 -3.02 -9.20
N GLN A 110 22.16 -1.76 -8.88
CA GLN A 110 23.22 -1.38 -7.95
C GLN A 110 22.79 -1.45 -6.47
N LYS A 111 21.62 -2.04 -6.16
CA LYS A 111 21.04 -2.18 -4.82
C LYS A 111 20.69 -0.85 -4.14
N ASN A 112 20.54 0.24 -4.89
CA ASN A 112 19.97 1.46 -4.35
C ASN A 112 18.48 1.28 -4.12
N ILE A 113 18.00 1.66 -2.95
CA ILE A 113 16.59 1.55 -2.57
C ILE A 113 15.81 2.69 -3.20
N TYR A 114 14.84 2.36 -4.04
CA TYR A 114 13.87 3.34 -4.55
C TYR A 114 12.83 3.65 -3.48
N TYR A 115 12.22 2.60 -2.93
CA TYR A 115 11.22 2.71 -1.88
C TYR A 115 11.01 1.36 -1.19
N VAL A 116 10.37 1.41 -0.03
CA VAL A 116 9.69 0.27 0.58
C VAL A 116 8.21 0.61 0.65
N LEU A 117 7.37 -0.32 0.24
CA LEU A 117 5.92 -0.20 0.37
C LEU A 117 5.32 -1.48 0.91
N GLY A 118 4.11 -1.42 1.42
CA GLY A 118 3.45 -2.60 1.94
C GLY A 118 2.24 -2.27 2.78
N PHE A 119 1.78 -3.28 3.49
CA PHE A 119 0.70 -3.13 4.46
C PHE A 119 0.83 -4.19 5.55
N ARG A 120 0.13 -3.94 6.65
CA ARG A 120 -0.09 -4.92 7.71
C ARG A 120 -1.58 -5.02 8.00
N PHE A 121 -2.05 -6.22 8.30
CA PHE A 121 -3.47 -6.51 8.48
C PHE A 121 -3.70 -7.52 9.61
N ASN A 122 -4.85 -7.43 10.27
CA ASN A 122 -5.22 -8.33 11.37
C ASN A 122 -6.34 -9.32 11.00
N ASN A 123 -6.92 -9.17 9.80
CA ASN A 123 -7.94 -10.05 9.23
C ASN A 123 -7.79 -10.08 7.71
N GLU A 124 -7.84 -11.25 7.09
CA GLU A 124 -7.67 -11.42 5.64
C GLU A 124 -8.76 -10.71 4.82
N GLU A 125 -9.99 -10.59 5.36
CA GLU A 125 -11.08 -9.89 4.66
C GLU A 125 -10.75 -8.41 4.40
N SER A 126 -9.91 -7.80 5.24
CA SER A 126 -9.47 -6.41 5.06
C SER A 126 -8.65 -6.23 3.77
N ILE A 127 -7.92 -7.26 3.34
CA ILE A 127 -7.14 -7.23 2.08
C ILE A 127 -8.10 -7.11 0.90
N GLY A 128 -9.19 -7.89 0.91
CA GLY A 128 -10.22 -7.81 -0.11
C GLY A 128 -10.93 -6.46 -0.10
N LYS A 129 -11.30 -5.99 1.09
CA LYS A 129 -12.02 -4.72 1.28
C LYS A 129 -11.26 -3.50 0.77
N TYR A 130 -9.94 -3.43 1.00
CA TYR A 130 -9.11 -2.26 0.70
C TYR A 130 -8.16 -2.46 -0.49
N ARG A 131 -8.42 -3.45 -1.35
CA ARG A 131 -7.56 -3.82 -2.48
C ARG A 131 -7.36 -2.66 -3.46
N GLU A 132 -8.44 -1.99 -3.83
CA GLU A 132 -8.42 -0.91 -4.81
C GLU A 132 -7.70 0.32 -4.25
N GLU A 133 -7.95 0.65 -2.99
CA GLU A 133 -7.24 1.71 -2.27
C GLU A 133 -5.74 1.44 -2.19
N TYR A 134 -5.34 0.20 -1.89
CA TYR A 134 -3.94 -0.17 -1.85
C TYR A 134 -3.29 -0.13 -3.24
N SER A 135 -4.00 -0.57 -4.28
CA SER A 135 -3.55 -0.51 -5.67
C SER A 135 -3.26 0.94 -6.10
N ALA A 136 -4.18 1.86 -5.81
CA ALA A 136 -4.01 3.28 -6.08
C ALA A 136 -2.86 3.90 -5.25
N PHE A 137 -2.76 3.55 -3.96
CA PHE A 137 -1.68 3.97 -3.07
C PHE A 137 -0.32 3.57 -3.63
N ARG A 138 -0.14 2.28 -3.95
CA ARG A 138 1.07 1.70 -4.55
C ARG A 138 1.44 2.44 -5.83
N LYS A 139 0.49 2.57 -6.77
CA LYS A 139 0.71 3.22 -8.06
C LYS A 139 1.22 4.66 -7.91
N SER A 140 0.69 5.40 -6.94
CA SER A 140 1.11 6.79 -6.70
C SER A 140 2.58 6.93 -6.29
N LEU A 141 3.15 5.90 -5.66
CA LEU A 141 4.57 5.87 -5.31
C LEU A 141 5.43 5.39 -6.49
N GLU A 142 4.98 4.36 -7.20
CA GLU A 142 5.65 3.81 -8.39
C GLU A 142 5.79 4.83 -9.52
N ASP A 143 4.75 5.65 -9.77
CA ASP A 143 4.78 6.67 -10.82
C ASP A 143 5.83 7.77 -10.58
N GLN A 144 6.37 7.89 -9.35
CA GLN A 144 7.46 8.82 -9.02
C GLN A 144 8.85 8.25 -9.32
N ARG A 145 8.93 7.08 -9.95
CA ARG A 145 10.18 6.46 -10.42
C ARG A 145 10.45 6.70 -11.91
N LYS A 146 9.58 7.46 -12.59
CA LYS A 146 9.81 7.96 -13.95
C LYS A 146 10.74 9.17 -13.91
#